data_AF-A0A1I0MKJ5-F1
#
_entry.id   AF-A0A1I0MKJ5-F1
#
_cell.length_a   1.000
_cell.length_b   1.000
_cell.length_c   1.000
_cell.angle_alpha   90.00
_cell.angle_beta   90.00
_cell.angle_gamma   90.00
#
_symmetry.space_group_name_H-M   'P 1'
#
loop_
_entity.id
_entity.type
_entity.pdbx_description
1 polymer ?
#
loop_
_entity_poly.entity_id
_entity_poly.type
_entity_poly.pdbx_seq_one_letter_code
_entity_poly.pdbx_strand_id
1 'polypeptide(L)' 'MADEHECDLCGQSFDTGEELQEHAQEEHEDEM' A
#
# COMPACT_ATOMS: atom_id res chain seq x y z
N MET A 1 19.31 -1.51 -1.09
CA MET A 1 18.05 -1.53 -1.85
C MET A 1 16.99 -1.45 -0.76
N ALA A 2 16.32 -0.31 -0.64
CA ALA A 2 15.22 -0.17 0.31
C ALA A 2 13.99 -0.65 -0.44
N ASP A 3 13.42 -1.76 -0.01
CA ASP A 3 12.12 -2.21 -0.47
C ASP A 3 11.10 -1.25 0.16
N GLU A 4 10.82 -0.15 -0.54
CA GLU A 4 9.79 0.80 -0.17
C GLU A 4 8.43 0.22 -0.54
N HIS A 5 7.64 -0.15 0.47
CA HIS A 5 6.26 -0.57 0.28
C HIS A 5 5.40 0.69 0.17
N GLU A 6 5.51 1.36 -0.98
CA GLU A 6 4.68 2.53 -1.29
C GLU A 6 3.41 2.14 -2.05
N CYS A 7 2.31 2.83 -1.74
CA CYS A 7 1.06 2.68 -2.47
C CYS A 7 1.10 3.52 -3.74
N ASP A 8 1.04 2.87 -4.90
CA ASP A 8 1.01 3.56 -6.19
C ASP A 8 -0.23 4.45 -6.39
N LEU A 9 -1.32 4.20 -5.65
CA LEU A 9 -2.58 4.94 -5.81
C LEU A 9 -2.60 6.27 -5.02
N CYS A 10 -1.95 6.30 -3.85
CA CYS A 10 -1.97 7.48 -2.97
C CYS A 10 -0.59 8.01 -2.55
N GLY A 11 0.48 7.26 -2.86
CA GLY A 11 1.87 7.58 -2.51
C GLY A 11 2.22 7.40 -1.03
N GLN A 12 1.40 6.69 -0.25
CA GLN A 12 1.74 6.40 1.15
C GLN A 12 2.80 5.32 1.24
N SER A 13 3.83 5.56 2.06
CA SER A 13 4.90 4.62 2.35
C SER A 13 4.60 3.83 3.62
N PHE A 14 4.72 2.50 3.54
CA PHE A 14 4.50 1.57 4.65
C PHE A 14 5.78 0.82 4.98
N ASP A 15 5.88 0.35 6.22
CA ASP A 15 7.04 -0.40 6.71
C ASP A 15 7.02 -1.87 6.24
N THR A 16 5.85 -2.39 5.86
CA THR A 16 5.67 -3.78 5.42
C THR A 16 4.66 -3.92 4.28
N GLY A 17 4.81 -4.99 3.49
CA GLY A 17 3.88 -5.32 2.40
C GLY A 17 2.48 -5.71 2.88
N GLU A 18 2.34 -6.25 4.09
CA GLU A 18 1.02 -6.52 4.70
C GLU A 18 0.27 -5.23 4.98
N GLU A 19 0.94 -4.21 5.56
CA GLU A 19 0.31 -2.91 5.80
C GLU A 19 -0.06 -2.20 4.50
N LEU A 20 0.78 -2.28 3.47
CA LEU A 20 0.45 -1.76 2.14
C LEU A 20 -0.76 -2.50 1.53
N GLN A 21 -0.85 -3.81 1.72
CA GLN A 21 -1.94 -4.63 1.20
C GLN A 21 -3.26 -4.36 1.94
N GLU A 22 -3.26 -4.28 3.27
CA GLU A 22 -4.44 -3.87 4.05
C GLU A 22 -4.84 -2.44 3.71
N HIS A 23 -3.89 -1.51 3.63
CA HIS A 23 -4.15 -0.14 3.18
C HIS A 23 -4.83 -0.12 1.80
N ALA A 24 -4.31 -0.87 0.84
CA ALA A 24 -4.89 -0.92 -0.50
C ALA A 24 -6.26 -1.60 -0.51
N GLN A 25 -6.49 -2.55 0.39
CA GLN A 25 -7.78 -3.22 0.52
C GLN A 25 -8.82 -2.37 1.26
N GLU A 26 -8.46 -1.56 2.24
CA GLU A 26 -9.42 -0.71 2.97
C GLU A 26 -9.67 0.63 2.28
N GLU A 27 -8.61 1.25 1.76
CA GLU A 27 -8.68 2.60 1.18
C GLU A 27 -8.92 2.56 -0.34
N HIS A 28 -8.48 1.49 -1.00
CA HIS A 28 -8.64 1.28 -2.46
C HIS A 28 -9.44 0.01 -2.80
N GLU A 29 -10.29 -0.46 -1.87
CA GLU A 29 -11.16 -1.65 -2.02
C GLU A 29 -11.99 -1.63 -3.31
N ASP A 30 -12.29 -0.43 -3.81
CA ASP A 30 -13.17 -0.19 -4.95
C ASP A 30 -12.47 -0.37 -6.33
N GLU A 31 -11.15 -0.62 -6.37
CA GLU A 31 -10.38 -0.83 -7.61
C GLU A 31 -9.84 -2.27 -7.81
N MET A 32 -10.58 -3.29 -7.35
CA MET A 32 -10.36 -4.70 -7.75
C MET A 32 -11.31 -5.19 -8.84
#